data_AF-A0A2E9YFV6-F1
#
_entry.id   AF-A0A2E9YFV6-F1
#
_cell.length_a   1.000
_cell.length_b   1.000
_cell.length_c   1.000
_cell.angle_alpha   90.00
_cell.angle_beta   90.00
_cell.angle_gamma   90.00
#
_symmetry.space_group_name_H-M   'P 1'
#
loop_
_entity.id
_entity.type
_entity.pdbx_description
1 polymer ?
#
loop_
_entity_poly.entity_id
_entity_poly.type
_entity_poly.pdbx_seq_one_letter_code
_entity_poly.pdbx_strand_id
1 'polypeptide(L)'
;MRELLREEVFSTVRSTLSTAGEAMATSSDAILLLAPPTLLGALTIAPIEAALLDLGIPYRRRFRTGDPETQPFVHILGLENSSGPVLESNHLGLSIASVVVEGLRGHHGDARKGPLTTVSQAHALAQSIFSESSRLRRMRPWLVSGNWLLSALDTTYDPVYTALRDLLLSEGSIRVVPIPEVDCPDTRNSPWLDTDALEAVSKQWGKMDLEGKERALSNLAKPALTSSTPSSARLEELMWHCILGKEWRTDLATQILRASSFWKGGLNRLAADTVVDSLLRDGQC
;
A
#
# COMPACT_ATOMS: atom_id res chain seq x y z
N MET A 1 -0.01 -10.61 -13.18
CA MET A 1 -0.34 -9.29 -12.58
C MET A 1 -1.06 -8.50 -13.64
N ARG A 2 -2.25 -7.99 -13.35
CA ARG A 2 -3.02 -7.12 -14.25
C ARG A 2 -2.34 -5.76 -14.38
N GLU A 3 -2.55 -5.11 -15.50
CA GLU A 3 -2.00 -3.79 -15.81
C GLU A 3 -2.80 -2.70 -15.09
N LEU A 4 -2.22 -2.05 -14.07
CA LEU A 4 -2.90 -1.07 -13.22
C LEU A 4 -3.43 0.12 -14.02
N LEU A 5 -2.64 0.61 -14.96
CA LEU A 5 -3.01 1.79 -15.74
C LEU A 5 -4.28 1.57 -16.56
N ARG A 6 -4.69 0.32 -16.86
CA ARG A 6 -5.97 0.04 -17.55
C ARG A 6 -7.20 0.16 -16.67
N GLU A 7 -7.02 0.15 -15.35
CA GLU A 7 -8.12 0.19 -14.40
C GLU A 7 -8.71 1.60 -14.30
N GLU A 8 -10.00 1.67 -14.00
CA GLU A 8 -10.75 2.94 -14.00
C GLU A 8 -10.23 3.92 -12.95
N VAL A 9 -9.80 3.41 -11.79
CA VAL A 9 -9.26 4.23 -10.70
C VAL A 9 -7.97 4.97 -11.08
N PHE A 10 -7.28 4.55 -12.15
CA PHE A 10 -6.08 5.21 -12.68
C PHE A 10 -6.38 6.10 -13.91
N SER A 11 -7.62 6.18 -14.39
CA SER A 11 -7.96 6.83 -15.67
C SER A 11 -7.45 8.27 -15.78
N THR A 12 -7.54 9.06 -14.71
CA THR A 12 -7.13 10.47 -14.67
C THR A 12 -5.62 10.69 -14.64
N VAL A 13 -4.86 9.69 -14.17
CA VAL A 13 -3.39 9.76 -14.06
C VAL A 13 -2.67 8.92 -15.12
N ARG A 14 -3.43 8.15 -15.90
CA ARG A 14 -2.95 7.14 -16.84
C ARG A 14 -1.89 7.67 -17.78
N SER A 15 -2.23 8.73 -18.52
CA SER A 15 -1.34 9.31 -19.54
C SER A 15 -0.05 9.83 -18.93
N THR A 16 -0.14 10.56 -17.82
CA THR A 16 1.03 11.11 -17.12
C THR A 16 1.98 10.01 -16.67
N LEU A 17 1.44 8.95 -16.03
CA LEU A 17 2.26 7.85 -15.51
C LEU A 17 2.83 6.97 -16.63
N SER A 18 2.07 6.70 -17.70
CA SER A 18 2.56 5.91 -18.83
C SER A 18 3.69 6.63 -19.56
N THR A 19 3.50 7.91 -19.89
CA THR A 19 4.52 8.72 -20.56
C THR A 19 5.78 8.84 -19.72
N ALA A 20 5.65 9.05 -18.40
CA ALA A 20 6.79 9.09 -17.50
C ALA A 20 7.51 7.74 -17.42
N GLY A 21 6.77 6.63 -17.31
CA GLY A 21 7.33 5.28 -17.23
C GLY A 21 8.12 4.89 -18.49
N GLU A 22 7.57 5.16 -19.67
CA GLU A 22 8.23 4.93 -20.96
C GLU A 22 9.53 5.73 -21.10
N ALA A 23 9.51 7.00 -20.70
CA ALA A 23 10.70 7.86 -20.73
C ALA A 23 11.77 7.42 -19.71
N MET A 24 11.38 6.95 -18.52
CA MET A 24 12.31 6.42 -17.52
C MET A 24 12.93 5.09 -17.94
N ALA A 25 12.16 4.21 -18.58
CA ALA A 25 12.63 2.90 -19.05
C ALA A 25 13.73 3.00 -20.11
N THR A 26 13.87 4.15 -20.78
CA THR A 26 14.85 4.39 -21.84
C THR A 26 15.96 5.38 -21.41
N SER A 27 15.95 5.84 -20.15
CA SER A 27 16.92 6.81 -19.67
C SER A 27 18.31 6.19 -19.49
N SER A 28 19.34 6.90 -19.96
CA SER A 28 20.75 6.57 -19.68
C SER A 28 21.29 7.27 -18.42
N ASP A 29 20.58 8.28 -17.91
CA ASP A 29 21.01 9.08 -16.78
C ASP A 29 20.51 8.49 -15.46
N ALA A 30 21.23 8.78 -14.38
CA ALA A 30 20.83 8.33 -13.05
C ALA A 30 19.58 9.08 -12.55
N ILE A 31 18.47 8.36 -12.38
CA ILE A 31 17.21 8.91 -11.88
C ILE A 31 17.27 9.16 -10.38
N LEU A 32 17.06 10.39 -9.93
CA LEU A 32 16.92 10.74 -8.53
C LEU A 32 15.53 10.33 -8.02
N LEU A 33 15.46 9.39 -7.07
CA LEU A 33 14.24 9.07 -6.31
C LEU A 33 14.26 9.88 -5.01
N LEU A 34 13.39 10.88 -4.89
CA LEU A 34 13.30 11.79 -3.76
C LEU A 34 11.96 11.64 -3.05
N ALA A 35 11.98 11.34 -1.75
CA ALA A 35 10.77 11.29 -0.93
C ALA A 35 11.00 11.84 0.49
N PRO A 36 9.95 12.27 1.20
CA PRO A 36 10.02 12.56 2.63
C PRO A 36 10.47 11.32 3.42
N PRO A 37 11.23 11.48 4.52
CA PRO A 37 11.67 10.38 5.39
C PRO A 37 10.52 9.85 6.26
N THR A 38 9.44 9.41 5.63
CA THR A 38 8.22 8.88 6.25
C THR A 38 7.96 7.46 5.76
N LEU A 39 7.16 6.69 6.50
CA LEU A 39 6.77 5.34 6.07
C LEU A 39 6.08 5.38 4.69
N LEU A 40 5.18 6.33 4.47
CA LEU A 40 4.53 6.50 3.17
C LEU A 40 5.56 6.78 2.06
N GLY A 41 6.52 7.68 2.30
CA GLY A 41 7.57 7.97 1.31
C GLY A 41 8.41 6.75 0.95
N ALA A 42 8.75 5.92 1.95
CA ALA A 42 9.46 4.66 1.74
C ALA A 42 8.63 3.65 0.93
N LEU A 43 7.36 3.45 1.30
CA LEU A 43 6.43 2.56 0.59
C LEU A 43 6.18 3.00 -0.85
N THR A 44 6.23 4.31 -1.13
CA THR A 44 6.06 4.87 -2.46
C THR A 44 7.30 4.69 -3.34
N ILE A 45 8.52 4.92 -2.83
CA ILE A 45 9.74 4.79 -3.65
C ILE A 45 10.08 3.33 -3.95
N ALA A 46 9.87 2.43 -3.00
CA ALA A 46 10.30 1.04 -3.10
C ALA A 46 9.85 0.32 -4.40
N PRO A 47 8.59 0.40 -4.87
CA PRO A 47 8.20 -0.23 -6.14
C PRO A 47 8.89 0.38 -7.37
N ILE A 48 9.15 1.69 -7.37
CA ILE A 48 9.84 2.38 -8.48
C ILE A 48 11.29 1.92 -8.51
N GLU A 49 11.95 1.90 -7.35
CA GLU A 49 13.31 1.39 -7.21
C GLU A 49 13.44 -0.07 -7.64
N ALA A 50 12.46 -0.92 -7.29
CA ALA A 50 12.40 -2.30 -7.74
C ALA A 50 12.39 -2.42 -9.27
N ALA A 51 11.59 -1.61 -9.96
CA ALA A 51 11.51 -1.61 -11.42
C ALA A 51 12.82 -1.11 -12.07
N LEU A 52 13.41 -0.03 -11.55
CA LEU A 52 14.67 0.51 -12.06
C LEU A 52 15.83 -0.48 -11.85
N LEU A 53 15.91 -1.10 -10.67
CA LEU A 53 16.90 -2.14 -10.36
C LEU A 53 16.80 -3.34 -11.29
N ASP A 54 15.59 -3.89 -11.45
CA ASP A 54 15.39 -5.10 -12.25
C ASP A 54 15.56 -4.82 -13.76
N LEU A 55 15.34 -3.58 -14.22
CA LEU A 55 15.58 -3.14 -15.60
C LEU A 55 17.05 -2.70 -15.85
N GLY A 56 17.83 -2.48 -14.79
CA GLY A 56 19.23 -2.03 -14.89
C GLY A 56 19.39 -0.52 -15.15
N ILE A 57 18.38 0.29 -14.82
CA ILE A 57 18.44 1.76 -14.96
C ILE A 57 19.16 2.36 -13.74
N PRO A 58 20.21 3.18 -13.93
CA PRO A 58 20.90 3.83 -12.82
C PRO A 58 19.95 4.76 -12.05
N TYR A 59 20.06 4.77 -10.72
CA TYR A 59 19.26 5.65 -9.87
C TYR A 59 20.01 6.07 -8.61
N ARG A 60 19.46 7.07 -7.90
CA ARG A 60 19.91 7.51 -6.59
C ARG A 60 18.71 7.72 -5.69
N ARG A 61 18.64 7.00 -4.56
CA ARG A 61 17.61 7.22 -3.54
C ARG A 61 18.05 8.33 -2.57
N ARG A 62 17.13 9.25 -2.24
CA ARG A 62 17.32 10.25 -1.19
C ARG A 62 16.04 10.48 -0.39
N PHE A 63 16.17 10.43 0.94
CA PHE A 63 15.09 10.80 1.86
C PHE A 63 15.30 12.20 2.44
N ARG A 64 14.56 13.18 1.93
CA ARG A 64 14.66 14.59 2.33
C ARG A 64 13.37 15.34 1.96
N THR A 65 13.05 16.37 2.74
CA THR A 65 12.03 17.37 2.40
C THR A 65 12.61 18.48 1.53
N GLY A 66 11.87 18.92 0.51
CA GLY A 66 12.26 19.99 -0.40
C GLY A 66 12.47 19.49 -1.83
N ASP A 67 12.85 20.41 -2.72
CA ASP A 67 12.85 20.15 -4.15
C ASP A 67 14.06 19.32 -4.64
N PRO A 68 13.91 18.64 -5.79
CA PRO A 68 15.01 17.92 -6.43
C PRO A 68 16.09 18.88 -6.93
N GLU A 69 17.35 18.49 -6.74
CA GLU A 69 18.52 19.28 -7.14
C GLU A 69 19.04 18.90 -8.54
N THR A 70 18.69 17.70 -8.99
CA THR A 70 19.24 17.08 -10.20
C THR A 70 18.13 16.39 -10.96
N GLN A 71 18.20 16.47 -12.29
CA GLN A 71 17.38 15.70 -13.21
C GLN A 71 18.18 14.52 -13.78
N PRO A 72 17.53 13.45 -14.27
CA PRO A 72 16.09 13.16 -14.15
C PRO A 72 15.67 12.80 -12.72
N PHE A 73 14.38 12.96 -12.38
CA PHE A 73 13.89 12.68 -11.02
C PHE A 73 12.47 12.12 -10.96
N VAL A 74 12.20 11.40 -9.86
CA VAL A 74 10.87 11.15 -9.31
C VAL A 74 10.79 11.76 -7.91
N HIS A 75 9.90 12.73 -7.73
CA HIS A 75 9.71 13.46 -6.48
C HIS A 75 8.36 13.09 -5.86
N ILE A 76 8.38 12.48 -4.68
CA ILE A 76 7.17 12.16 -3.93
C ILE A 76 6.82 13.36 -3.06
N LEU A 77 5.66 13.97 -3.31
CA LEU A 77 5.18 15.11 -2.54
C LEU A 77 4.58 14.64 -1.20
N GLY A 78 4.63 15.53 -0.20
CA GLY A 78 4.06 15.28 1.13
C GLY A 78 2.53 15.13 1.12
N LEU A 79 1.99 14.65 2.24
CA LEU A 79 0.56 14.36 2.42
C LEU A 79 -0.36 15.57 2.23
N GLU A 80 0.18 16.77 2.45
CA GLU A 80 -0.50 18.05 2.25
C GLU A 80 -0.80 18.36 0.77
N ASN A 81 -0.15 17.66 -0.17
CA ASN A 81 -0.36 17.86 -1.60
C ASN A 81 -1.33 16.81 -2.17
N SER A 82 -2.34 17.31 -2.90
CA SER A 82 -3.37 16.48 -3.53
C SER A 82 -3.55 16.77 -5.04
N SER A 83 -2.49 17.28 -5.69
CA SER A 83 -2.50 17.71 -7.09
C SER A 83 -2.48 16.55 -8.10
N GLY A 84 -2.23 15.31 -7.67
CA GLY A 84 -1.91 14.22 -8.58
C GLY A 84 -0.51 14.30 -9.19
N PRO A 85 -0.18 13.41 -10.13
CA PRO A 85 1.12 13.37 -10.76
C PRO A 85 1.26 14.47 -11.80
N VAL A 86 2.40 15.14 -11.80
CA VAL A 86 2.76 16.21 -12.74
C VAL A 86 4.07 15.85 -13.40
N LEU A 87 4.04 15.71 -14.72
CA LEU A 87 5.23 15.49 -15.55
C LEU A 87 5.70 16.84 -16.08
N GLU A 88 6.98 17.15 -15.88
CA GLU A 88 7.61 18.34 -16.44
C GLU A 88 7.82 18.16 -17.95
N SER A 89 7.32 19.09 -18.76
CA SER A 89 7.31 18.95 -20.22
C SER A 89 8.69 19.03 -20.89
N ASN A 90 9.65 19.69 -20.24
CA ASN A 90 10.96 20.00 -20.84
C ASN A 90 12.06 19.02 -20.42
N HIS A 91 11.85 18.27 -19.34
CA HIS A 91 12.85 17.40 -18.72
C HIS A 91 12.16 16.18 -18.10
N LEU A 92 12.86 15.06 -17.98
CA LEU A 92 12.32 13.87 -17.33
C LEU A 92 12.26 14.08 -15.79
N GLY A 93 11.25 14.83 -15.35
CA GLY A 93 10.94 15.11 -13.96
C GLY A 93 9.48 14.79 -13.67
N LEU A 94 9.23 13.85 -12.76
CA LEU A 94 7.87 13.47 -12.34
C LEU A 94 7.69 13.80 -10.86
N SER A 95 6.72 14.65 -10.54
CA SER A 95 6.25 14.82 -9.17
C SER A 95 4.99 14.00 -8.94
N ILE A 96 4.89 13.25 -7.84
CA ILE A 96 3.76 12.38 -7.51
C ILE A 96 3.13 12.86 -6.20
N ALA A 97 1.89 13.34 -6.27
CA ALA A 97 1.02 13.60 -5.12
C ALA A 97 -0.21 12.68 -5.18
N SER A 98 -0.88 12.48 -4.05
CA SER A 98 -2.20 11.82 -4.03
C SER A 98 -3.19 12.62 -4.89
N VAL A 99 -4.24 11.97 -5.39
CA VAL A 99 -5.34 12.65 -6.10
C VAL A 99 -6.66 11.98 -5.77
N VAL A 100 -7.74 12.75 -5.70
CA VAL A 100 -9.08 12.19 -5.49
C VAL A 100 -9.63 11.70 -6.83
N VAL A 101 -9.97 10.41 -6.90
CA VAL A 101 -10.52 9.76 -8.10
C VAL A 101 -11.82 9.05 -7.80
N GLU A 102 -12.54 8.64 -8.85
CA GLU A 102 -13.67 7.73 -8.70
C GLU A 102 -13.15 6.31 -8.45
N GLY A 103 -13.51 5.72 -7.31
CA GLY A 103 -13.12 4.37 -6.93
C GLY A 103 -14.14 3.32 -7.34
N LEU A 104 -15.40 3.56 -6.97
CA LEU A 104 -16.53 2.65 -7.23
C LEU A 104 -17.77 3.45 -7.62
N ARG A 105 -18.75 2.78 -8.23
CA ARG A 105 -20.09 3.32 -8.47
C ARG A 105 -21.08 2.68 -7.52
N GLY A 106 -21.91 3.51 -6.89
CA GLY A 106 -23.01 3.05 -6.04
C GLY A 106 -24.13 2.41 -6.87
N HIS A 107 -25.07 1.76 -6.18
CA HIS A 107 -26.20 1.08 -6.80
C HIS A 107 -27.10 2.01 -7.66
N HIS A 108 -27.12 3.31 -7.37
CA HIS A 108 -27.84 4.33 -8.15
C HIS A 108 -26.98 5.00 -9.23
N GLY A 109 -25.75 4.52 -9.46
CA GLY A 109 -24.80 5.10 -10.42
C GLY A 109 -23.91 6.21 -9.84
N ASP A 110 -24.14 6.63 -8.59
CA ASP A 110 -23.37 7.68 -7.93
C ASP A 110 -21.89 7.30 -7.80
N ALA A 111 -20.99 8.19 -8.24
CA ALA A 111 -19.56 7.97 -8.11
C ALA A 111 -19.11 8.13 -6.64
N ARG A 112 -18.47 7.08 -6.10
CA ARG A 112 -17.83 7.10 -4.79
C ARG A 112 -16.35 7.41 -4.99
N LYS A 113 -15.92 8.52 -4.40
CA LYS A 113 -14.56 9.04 -4.56
C LYS A 113 -13.68 8.68 -3.37
N GLY A 114 -12.40 8.49 -3.64
CA GLY A 114 -11.39 8.20 -2.64
C GLY A 114 -10.00 8.64 -3.11
N PRO A 115 -8.99 8.60 -2.23
CA PRO A 115 -7.64 8.98 -2.58
C PRO A 115 -6.95 7.87 -3.39
N LEU A 116 -6.50 8.18 -4.61
CA LEU A 116 -5.47 7.41 -5.28
C LEU A 116 -4.11 7.85 -4.75
N THR A 117 -3.55 7.05 -3.85
CA THR A 117 -2.36 7.44 -3.09
C THR A 117 -1.08 7.40 -3.92
N THR A 118 -0.04 8.08 -3.44
CA THR A 118 1.28 8.04 -4.08
C THR A 118 1.82 6.61 -4.18
N VAL A 119 1.57 5.75 -3.19
CA VAL A 119 1.95 4.32 -3.23
C VAL A 119 1.29 3.61 -4.42
N SER A 120 -0.03 3.77 -4.60
CA SER A 120 -0.75 3.12 -5.69
C SER A 120 -0.29 3.62 -7.06
N GLN A 121 -0.07 4.93 -7.19
CA GLN A 121 0.50 5.54 -8.40
C GLN A 121 1.92 5.05 -8.69
N ALA A 122 2.75 4.90 -7.66
CA ALA A 122 4.12 4.42 -7.81
C ALA A 122 4.20 2.96 -8.27
N HIS A 123 3.29 2.09 -7.80
CA HIS A 123 3.17 0.74 -8.36
C HIS A 123 2.76 0.74 -9.84
N ALA A 124 1.87 1.65 -10.25
CA ALA A 124 1.48 1.77 -11.64
C ALA A 124 2.61 2.32 -12.53
N LEU A 125 3.34 3.33 -12.04
CA LEU A 125 4.55 3.84 -12.69
C LEU A 125 5.61 2.75 -12.81
N ALA A 126 5.91 2.02 -11.72
CA ALA A 126 6.87 0.93 -11.70
C ALA A 126 6.53 -0.17 -12.71
N GLN A 127 5.24 -0.52 -12.83
CA GLN A 127 4.78 -1.49 -13.84
C GLN A 127 4.93 -0.96 -15.26
N SER A 128 4.76 0.35 -15.47
CA SER A 128 4.99 1.01 -16.76
C SER A 128 6.47 1.10 -17.12
N ILE A 129 7.36 1.21 -16.13
CA ILE A 129 8.82 1.16 -16.33
C ILE A 129 9.24 -0.26 -16.69
N PHE A 130 8.83 -1.25 -15.88
CA PHE A 130 9.18 -2.65 -16.11
C PHE A 130 8.15 -3.64 -15.56
N SER A 131 7.29 -4.16 -16.44
CA SER A 131 6.19 -5.08 -16.06
C SER A 131 6.66 -6.44 -15.56
N GLU A 132 7.86 -6.88 -15.97
CA GLU A 132 8.42 -8.19 -15.62
C GLU A 132 9.26 -8.18 -14.34
N SER A 133 9.30 -7.07 -13.60
CA SER A 133 10.02 -6.99 -12.32
C SER A 133 9.51 -8.04 -11.32
N SER A 134 10.42 -8.93 -10.91
CA SER A 134 10.15 -9.95 -9.89
C SER A 134 9.97 -9.33 -8.51
N ARG A 135 10.73 -8.28 -8.20
CA ARG A 135 10.62 -7.52 -6.94
C ARG A 135 9.28 -6.81 -6.85
N LEU A 136 8.86 -6.13 -7.93
CA LEU A 136 7.55 -5.49 -8.01
C LEU A 136 6.41 -6.50 -7.81
N ARG A 137 6.55 -7.72 -8.35
CA ARG A 137 5.58 -8.80 -8.15
C ARG A 137 5.44 -9.25 -6.71
N ARG A 138 6.56 -9.37 -5.98
CA ARG A 138 6.55 -9.70 -4.55
C ARG A 138 5.95 -8.57 -3.70
N MET A 139 6.19 -7.33 -4.09
CA MET A 139 5.67 -6.15 -3.39
C MET A 139 4.22 -5.82 -3.73
N ARG A 140 3.60 -6.50 -4.70
CA ARG A 140 2.26 -6.20 -5.20
C ARG A 140 1.18 -6.01 -4.11
N PRO A 141 1.15 -6.79 -3.00
CA PRO A 141 0.18 -6.57 -1.94
C PRO A 141 0.27 -5.18 -1.25
N TRP A 142 1.43 -4.52 -1.29
CA TRP A 142 1.63 -3.19 -0.71
C TRP A 142 0.94 -2.05 -1.49
N LEU A 143 0.36 -2.34 -2.66
CA LEU A 143 -0.35 -1.37 -3.50
C LEU A 143 -1.39 -0.53 -2.75
N VAL A 144 -2.05 -1.13 -1.75
CA VAL A 144 -3.12 -0.51 -0.96
C VAL A 144 -2.64 0.08 0.37
N SER A 145 -1.34 -0.04 0.67
CA SER A 145 -0.78 0.37 1.97
C SER A 145 -0.85 1.88 2.19
N GLY A 146 -0.78 2.68 1.11
CA GLY A 146 -1.01 4.12 1.18
C GLY A 146 -2.41 4.44 1.70
N ASN A 147 -3.44 3.83 1.13
CA ASN A 147 -4.83 4.00 1.57
C ASN A 147 -5.04 3.50 3.01
N TRP A 148 -4.39 2.39 3.39
CA TRP A 148 -4.41 1.90 4.76
C TRP A 148 -3.88 2.93 5.77
N LEU A 149 -2.78 3.60 5.42
CA LEU A 149 -2.12 4.60 6.26
C LEU A 149 -2.86 5.94 6.32
N LEU A 150 -3.72 6.24 5.36
CA LEU A 150 -4.57 7.41 5.39
C LEU A 150 -5.77 7.20 6.30
N SER A 151 -6.32 8.30 6.80
CA SER A 151 -7.44 8.29 7.74
C SER A 151 -8.80 7.97 7.11
N ALA A 152 -8.86 7.69 5.80
CA ALA A 152 -10.12 7.43 5.09
C ALA A 152 -10.87 6.22 5.68
N LEU A 153 -10.13 5.17 6.05
CA LEU A 153 -10.66 3.99 6.74
C LEU A 153 -10.99 4.27 8.22
N ASP A 154 -10.47 5.34 8.82
CA ASP A 154 -10.71 5.69 10.22
C ASP A 154 -12.00 6.48 10.41
N THR A 155 -12.56 7.04 9.33
CA THR A 155 -13.83 7.78 9.37
C THR A 155 -14.95 6.99 8.72
N THR A 156 -14.70 6.43 7.54
CA THR A 156 -15.72 5.81 6.69
C THR A 156 -15.12 4.69 5.86
N TYR A 157 -15.81 4.33 4.78
CA TYR A 157 -15.36 3.42 3.74
C TYR A 157 -14.46 4.13 2.72
N ASP A 158 -13.40 3.47 2.24
CA ASP A 158 -12.57 3.96 1.13
C ASP A 158 -12.87 3.15 -0.15
N PRO A 159 -13.54 3.75 -1.16
CA PRO A 159 -13.89 3.07 -2.40
C PRO A 159 -12.68 2.74 -3.27
N VAL A 160 -11.60 3.54 -3.21
CA VAL A 160 -10.38 3.29 -3.99
C VAL A 160 -9.60 2.13 -3.36
N TYR A 161 -9.46 2.12 -2.03
CA TYR A 161 -8.87 0.98 -1.31
C TYR A 161 -9.60 -0.32 -1.66
N THR A 162 -10.93 -0.31 -1.62
CA THR A 162 -11.72 -1.52 -1.90
C THR A 162 -11.58 -1.97 -3.34
N ALA A 163 -11.68 -1.05 -4.31
CA ALA A 163 -11.47 -1.38 -5.72
C ALA A 163 -10.09 -2.00 -5.97
N LEU A 164 -9.04 -1.44 -5.36
CA LEU A 164 -7.68 -1.96 -5.49
C LEU A 164 -7.50 -3.31 -4.77
N ARG A 165 -8.08 -3.49 -3.58
CA ARG A 165 -8.07 -4.77 -2.86
C ARG A 165 -8.75 -5.87 -3.67
N ASP A 166 -9.94 -5.59 -4.19
CA ASP A 166 -10.72 -6.54 -4.96
C ASP A 166 -10.01 -6.87 -6.29
N LEU A 167 -9.33 -5.88 -6.90
CA LEU A 167 -8.42 -6.12 -8.02
C LEU A 167 -7.32 -7.12 -7.64
N LEU A 168 -6.59 -6.86 -6.55
CA LEU A 168 -5.49 -7.70 -6.08
C LEU A 168 -5.96 -9.13 -5.79
N LEU A 169 -7.15 -9.27 -5.20
CA LEU A 169 -7.79 -10.56 -4.93
C LEU A 169 -8.14 -11.28 -6.23
N SER A 170 -8.77 -10.59 -7.18
CA SER A 170 -9.18 -11.15 -8.47
C SER A 170 -8.02 -11.57 -9.37
N GLU A 171 -6.85 -10.93 -9.23
CA GLU A 171 -5.63 -11.32 -9.95
C GLU A 171 -4.79 -12.37 -9.19
N GLY A 172 -5.18 -12.74 -7.97
CA GLY A 172 -4.50 -13.73 -7.13
C GLY A 172 -3.19 -13.25 -6.50
N SER A 173 -2.98 -11.93 -6.41
CA SER A 173 -1.80 -11.33 -5.76
C SER A 173 -1.92 -11.34 -4.24
N ILE A 174 -3.15 -11.32 -3.72
CA ILE A 174 -3.44 -11.42 -2.29
C ILE A 174 -4.50 -12.48 -2.01
N ARG A 175 -4.58 -12.89 -0.76
CA ARG A 175 -5.74 -13.50 -0.14
C ARG A 175 -6.34 -12.50 0.85
N VAL A 176 -7.64 -12.58 1.05
CA VAL A 176 -8.36 -11.84 2.09
C VAL A 176 -8.93 -12.89 3.04
N VAL A 177 -8.52 -12.85 4.29
CA VAL A 177 -8.88 -13.85 5.30
C VAL A 177 -9.28 -13.18 6.62
N PRO A 178 -10.07 -13.83 7.48
CA PRO A 178 -10.30 -13.32 8.81
C PRO A 178 -9.06 -13.50 9.70
N ILE A 179 -8.93 -12.67 10.73
CA ILE A 179 -7.74 -12.63 11.61
C ILE A 179 -7.32 -13.98 12.19
N PRO A 180 -8.22 -14.95 12.51
CA PRO A 180 -7.78 -16.24 13.04
C PRO A 180 -7.02 -17.12 12.03
N GLU A 181 -7.12 -16.82 10.72
CA GLU A 181 -6.36 -17.50 9.65
C GLU A 181 -4.98 -16.88 9.39
N VAL A 182 -4.67 -15.75 10.04
CA VAL A 182 -3.33 -15.15 9.98
C VAL A 182 -2.43 -15.94 10.94
N ASP A 183 -1.26 -16.38 10.47
CA ASP A 183 -0.39 -17.26 11.27
C ASP A 183 0.17 -16.56 12.53
N CYS A 184 0.61 -15.31 12.38
CA CYS A 184 1.22 -14.53 13.47
C CYS A 184 0.71 -13.07 13.48
N PRO A 185 -0.59 -12.84 13.73
CA PRO A 185 -1.16 -11.50 13.74
C PRO A 185 -0.56 -10.69 14.90
N ASP A 186 -0.26 -9.43 14.66
CA ASP A 186 0.25 -8.52 15.68
C ASP A 186 -0.86 -7.64 16.22
N THR A 187 -1.21 -7.86 17.48
CA THR A 187 -2.34 -7.22 18.15
C THR A 187 -1.98 -5.92 18.86
N ARG A 188 -0.73 -5.42 18.76
CA ARG A 188 -0.30 -4.22 19.51
C ARG A 188 -1.10 -2.96 19.17
N ASN A 189 -1.64 -2.87 17.95
CA ASN A 189 -2.51 -1.77 17.52
C ASN A 189 -4.01 -2.03 17.77
N SER A 190 -4.36 -3.17 18.36
CA SER A 190 -5.72 -3.60 18.64
C SER A 190 -5.87 -3.91 20.13
N PRO A 191 -5.80 -2.89 21.02
CA PRO A 191 -5.84 -3.09 22.48
C PRO A 191 -7.14 -3.71 22.99
N TRP A 192 -8.20 -3.69 22.17
CA TRP A 192 -9.49 -4.32 22.44
C TRP A 192 -9.50 -5.83 22.15
N LEU A 193 -8.49 -6.35 21.43
CA LEU A 193 -8.43 -7.75 21.03
C LEU A 193 -7.61 -8.56 22.04
N ASP A 194 -8.30 -9.46 22.74
CA ASP A 194 -7.65 -10.42 23.63
C ASP A 194 -6.82 -11.42 22.80
N THR A 195 -5.52 -11.43 23.04
CA THR A 195 -4.55 -12.25 22.28
C THR A 195 -4.67 -13.73 22.65
N ASP A 196 -4.97 -14.06 23.91
CA ASP A 196 -5.15 -15.44 24.35
C ASP A 196 -6.44 -16.02 23.75
N ALA A 197 -7.50 -15.20 23.71
CA ALA A 197 -8.76 -15.57 23.07
C ALA A 197 -8.58 -15.78 21.56
N LEU A 198 -7.84 -14.90 20.87
CA LEU A 198 -7.52 -15.06 19.45
C LEU A 198 -6.75 -16.36 19.20
N GLU A 199 -5.71 -16.64 19.99
CA GLU A 199 -4.92 -17.86 19.84
C GLU A 199 -5.77 -19.13 20.04
N ALA A 200 -6.68 -19.12 21.02
CA ALA A 200 -7.60 -20.22 21.25
C ALA A 200 -8.54 -20.44 20.05
N VAL A 201 -9.08 -19.37 19.47
CA VAL A 201 -9.93 -19.43 18.27
C VAL A 201 -9.14 -19.92 17.05
N SER A 202 -7.95 -19.37 16.79
CA SER A 202 -7.08 -19.80 15.68
C SER A 202 -6.77 -21.30 15.71
N LYS A 203 -6.46 -21.87 16.89
CA LYS A 203 -6.20 -23.31 17.06
C LYS A 203 -7.38 -24.21 16.70
N GLN A 204 -8.61 -23.70 16.85
CA GLN A 204 -9.83 -24.44 16.56
C GLN A 204 -10.47 -24.07 15.21
N TRP A 205 -9.98 -23.02 14.55
CA TRP A 205 -10.61 -22.42 13.37
C TRP A 205 -10.91 -23.41 12.24
N GLY A 206 -9.95 -24.27 11.92
CA GLY A 206 -10.11 -25.29 10.87
C GLY A 206 -11.13 -26.39 11.19
N LYS A 207 -11.59 -26.49 12.45
CA LYS A 207 -12.56 -27.48 12.92
C LYS A 207 -13.97 -26.90 13.10
N MET A 208 -14.10 -25.57 13.09
CA MET A 208 -15.40 -24.90 13.25
C MET A 208 -16.19 -24.93 11.94
N ASP A 209 -17.49 -25.10 12.05
CA ASP A 209 -18.42 -24.85 10.95
C ASP A 209 -18.63 -23.34 10.74
N LEU A 210 -19.45 -22.96 9.76
CA LEU A 210 -19.67 -21.57 9.40
C LEU A 210 -20.28 -20.76 10.56
N GLU A 211 -21.27 -21.32 11.25
CA GLU A 211 -21.93 -20.67 12.39
C GLU A 211 -20.98 -20.51 13.58
N GLY A 212 -20.16 -21.53 13.86
CA GLY A 212 -19.11 -21.48 14.87
C GLY A 212 -18.08 -20.39 14.59
N LYS A 213 -17.63 -20.27 13.32
CA LYS A 213 -16.71 -19.22 12.87
C LYS A 213 -17.29 -17.82 13.02
N GLU A 214 -18.54 -17.62 12.61
CA GLU A 214 -19.25 -16.34 12.75
C GLU A 214 -19.37 -15.93 14.22
N ARG A 215 -19.79 -16.85 15.09
CA ARG A 215 -19.91 -16.63 16.53
C ARG A 215 -18.57 -16.31 17.17
N ALA A 216 -17.52 -17.04 16.81
CA ALA A 216 -16.16 -16.81 17.32
C ALA A 216 -15.64 -15.42 16.94
N LEU A 217 -15.76 -15.02 15.66
CA LEU A 217 -15.35 -13.68 15.21
C LEU A 217 -16.15 -12.57 15.89
N SER A 218 -17.47 -12.74 16.00
CA SER A 218 -18.33 -11.75 16.67
C SER A 218 -17.94 -11.56 18.13
N ASN A 219 -17.61 -12.64 18.83
CA ASN A 219 -17.13 -12.58 20.21
C ASN A 219 -15.76 -11.89 20.34
N LEU A 220 -14.83 -12.15 19.41
CA LEU A 220 -13.52 -11.48 19.37
C LEU A 220 -13.66 -9.97 19.09
N ALA A 221 -14.57 -9.58 18.21
CA ALA A 221 -14.79 -8.17 17.85
C ALA A 221 -15.64 -7.40 18.88
N LYS A 222 -16.42 -8.09 19.71
CA LYS A 222 -17.37 -7.47 20.66
C LYS A 222 -16.75 -6.38 21.55
N PRO A 223 -15.54 -6.52 22.10
CA PRO A 223 -14.93 -5.44 22.90
C PRO A 223 -14.72 -4.16 22.09
N ALA A 224 -14.37 -4.27 20.80
CA ALA A 224 -14.19 -3.11 19.92
C ALA A 224 -15.47 -2.31 19.73
N LEU A 225 -16.64 -2.98 19.70
CA LEU A 225 -17.95 -2.33 19.53
C LEU A 225 -18.34 -1.45 20.72
N THR A 226 -17.72 -1.67 21.88
CA THR A 226 -17.92 -0.83 23.07
C THR A 226 -16.93 0.34 23.14
N SER A 227 -15.94 0.37 22.25
CA SER A 227 -14.97 1.45 22.10
C SER A 227 -15.40 2.41 20.98
N SER A 228 -14.99 3.67 21.07
CA SER A 228 -15.13 4.63 19.96
C SER A 228 -14.05 4.47 18.88
N THR A 229 -13.06 3.60 19.13
CA THR A 229 -11.94 3.33 18.21
C THR A 229 -11.60 1.83 18.19
N PRO A 230 -11.37 1.22 17.02
CA PRO A 230 -11.37 1.80 15.68
C PRO A 230 -12.79 2.06 15.14
N SER A 231 -12.90 2.73 13.98
CA SER A 231 -14.16 2.84 13.24
C SER A 231 -14.66 1.46 12.80
N SER A 232 -15.96 1.34 12.47
CA SER A 232 -16.52 0.09 11.94
C SER A 232 -15.79 -0.37 10.67
N ALA A 233 -15.46 0.54 9.75
CA ALA A 233 -14.76 0.22 8.52
C ALA A 233 -13.34 -0.31 8.80
N ARG A 234 -12.60 0.32 9.71
CA ARG A 234 -11.27 -0.15 10.11
C ARG A 234 -11.35 -1.49 10.86
N LEU A 235 -12.38 -1.69 11.68
CA LEU A 235 -12.61 -2.95 12.38
C LEU A 235 -12.86 -4.10 11.40
N GLU A 236 -13.66 -3.88 10.36
CA GLU A 236 -13.90 -4.86 9.29
C GLU A 236 -12.61 -5.32 8.64
N GLU A 237 -11.74 -4.37 8.27
CA GLU A 237 -10.46 -4.70 7.63
C GLU A 237 -9.45 -5.37 8.57
N LEU A 238 -9.53 -5.11 9.88
CA LEU A 238 -8.68 -5.76 10.87
C LEU A 238 -9.13 -7.17 11.27
N MET A 239 -10.43 -7.45 11.20
CA MET A 239 -11.02 -8.70 11.72
C MET A 239 -11.44 -9.68 10.62
N TRP A 240 -12.05 -9.19 9.55
CA TRP A 240 -12.63 -10.01 8.49
C TRP A 240 -11.83 -9.95 7.19
N HIS A 241 -11.23 -8.81 6.86
CA HIS A 241 -10.56 -8.60 5.58
C HIS A 241 -9.04 -8.43 5.68
N CYS A 242 -8.38 -9.27 6.49
CA CYS A 242 -6.92 -9.24 6.62
C CYS A 242 -6.26 -9.61 5.29
N ILE A 243 -5.46 -8.69 4.74
CA ILE A 243 -4.76 -8.88 3.46
C ILE A 243 -3.49 -9.70 3.68
N LEU A 244 -3.39 -10.86 3.04
CA LEU A 244 -2.21 -11.72 3.03
C LEU A 244 -1.60 -11.83 1.62
N GLY A 245 -0.31 -11.50 1.49
CA GLY A 245 0.46 -11.78 0.27
C GLY A 245 0.75 -13.28 0.11
N LYS A 246 1.07 -13.72 -1.13
CA LYS A 246 1.27 -15.13 -1.50
C LYS A 246 2.38 -15.88 -0.72
N GLU A 247 3.27 -15.15 -0.04
CA GLU A 247 4.38 -15.71 0.75
C GLU A 247 4.49 -15.05 2.14
N TRP A 248 3.49 -14.25 2.51
CA TRP A 248 3.51 -13.53 3.78
C TRP A 248 3.00 -14.44 4.90
N ARG A 249 3.69 -14.41 6.03
CA ARG A 249 3.23 -15.05 7.28
C ARG A 249 2.26 -14.17 8.07
N THR A 250 2.27 -12.88 7.81
CA THR A 250 1.45 -11.91 8.53
C THR A 250 0.70 -11.03 7.56
N ASP A 251 -0.42 -10.52 8.01
CA ASP A 251 -1.27 -9.64 7.22
C ASP A 251 -0.66 -8.25 7.02
N LEU A 252 -1.22 -7.48 6.09
CA LEU A 252 -0.79 -6.13 5.76
C LEU A 252 -0.78 -5.19 6.99
N ALA A 253 -1.75 -5.32 7.91
CA ALA A 253 -1.78 -4.47 9.09
C ALA A 253 -0.58 -4.74 9.99
N THR A 254 -0.25 -6.01 10.24
CA THR A 254 0.96 -6.42 10.97
C THR A 254 2.23 -5.97 10.26
N GLN A 255 2.29 -6.13 8.94
CA GLN A 255 3.42 -5.71 8.11
C GLN A 255 3.68 -4.19 8.22
N ILE A 256 2.62 -3.38 8.13
CA ILE A 256 2.67 -1.93 8.29
C ILE A 256 3.11 -1.54 9.70
N LEU A 257 2.58 -2.22 10.73
CA LEU A 257 2.96 -1.99 12.12
C LEU A 257 4.45 -2.27 12.34
N ARG A 258 4.98 -3.38 11.83
CA ARG A 258 6.41 -3.71 11.89
C ARG A 258 7.25 -2.65 11.19
N ALA A 259 6.89 -2.28 9.96
CA ALA A 259 7.58 -1.23 9.21
C ALA A 259 7.57 0.13 9.95
N SER A 260 6.44 0.49 10.57
CA SER A 260 6.32 1.73 11.34
C SER A 260 7.23 1.77 12.58
N SER A 261 7.59 0.61 13.12
CA SER A 261 8.39 0.51 14.35
C SER A 261 9.82 1.01 14.18
N PHE A 262 10.35 1.03 12.94
CA PHE A 262 11.69 1.56 12.66
C PHE A 262 11.82 3.06 12.98
N TRP A 263 10.73 3.83 12.94
CA TRP A 263 10.74 5.26 13.29
C TRP A 263 10.82 5.53 14.79
N LYS A 264 10.61 4.52 15.65
CA LYS A 264 10.74 4.68 17.11
C LYS A 264 12.18 4.99 17.55
N GLY A 265 13.17 4.72 16.71
CA GLY A 265 14.59 4.98 16.96
C GLY A 265 15.07 6.41 16.65
N GLY A 266 14.20 7.31 16.18
CA GLY A 266 14.51 8.74 15.97
C GLY A 266 15.32 9.10 14.72
N LEU A 267 15.93 8.12 14.03
CA LEU A 267 16.65 8.32 12.77
C LEU A 267 15.73 8.04 11.56
N ASN A 268 14.83 8.99 11.25
CA ASN A 268 13.79 8.82 10.21
C ASN A 268 14.33 8.41 8.83
N ARG A 269 15.51 8.91 8.41
CA ARG A 269 16.13 8.54 7.13
C ARG A 269 16.56 7.08 7.12
N LEU A 270 17.24 6.64 8.18
CA LEU A 270 17.69 5.26 8.32
C LEU A 270 16.49 4.29 8.38
N ALA A 271 15.41 4.69 9.05
CA ALA A 271 14.18 3.93 9.09
C ALA A 271 13.55 3.77 7.70
N ALA A 272 13.52 4.85 6.91
CA ALA A 272 13.03 4.82 5.53
C ALA A 272 13.88 3.90 4.64
N ASP A 273 15.21 4.03 4.69
CA ASP A 273 16.12 3.14 3.95
C ASP A 273 15.92 1.67 4.36
N THR A 274 15.80 1.39 5.66
CA THR A 274 15.60 0.03 6.17
C THR A 274 14.31 -0.60 5.62
N VAL A 275 13.22 0.16 5.57
CA VAL A 275 11.95 -0.33 5.00
C VAL A 275 12.10 -0.62 3.51
N VAL A 276 12.68 0.31 2.74
CA VAL A 276 12.87 0.09 1.29
C VAL A 276 13.74 -1.15 1.05
N ASP A 277 14.86 -1.27 1.76
CA ASP A 277 15.78 -2.41 1.60
C ASP A 277 15.12 -3.75 1.97
N SER A 278 14.26 -3.78 2.99
CA SER A 278 13.46 -4.96 3.36
C SER A 278 12.49 -5.34 2.24
N LEU A 279 11.76 -4.36 1.69
CA LEU A 279 10.80 -4.59 0.62
C LEU A 279 11.46 -5.04 -0.68
N LEU A 280 12.59 -4.43 -1.04
CA LEU A 280 13.35 -4.84 -2.22
C LEU A 280 13.85 -6.28 -2.08
N ARG A 281 14.36 -6.65 -0.90
CA ARG A 281 14.95 -7.96 -0.63
C ARG A 281 13.89 -9.06 -0.57
N ASP A 282 12.87 -8.85 0.24
CA ASP A 282 11.95 -9.90 0.68
C ASP A 282 10.49 -9.64 0.26
N GLY A 283 10.14 -8.42 -0.17
CA GLY A 283 8.76 -8.04 -0.49
C GLY A 283 7.88 -7.82 0.75
N GLN A 284 8.46 -7.84 1.95
CA GLN A 284 7.78 -7.76 3.24
C GLN A 284 8.68 -7.13 4.32
N CYS A 285 8.10 -6.81 5.47
CA CYS A 285 8.69 -6.21 6.67
C CYS A 285 8.45 -7.06 7.93
#